data_AF-A0A847NA53-F1
#
_entry.id   AF-A0A847NA53-F1
#
_cell.length_a   1.000
_cell.length_b   1.000
_cell.length_c   1.000
_cell.angle_alpha   90.00
_cell.angle_beta   90.00
_cell.angle_gamma   90.00
#
_symmetry.space_group_name_H-M   'P 1'
#
loop_
_entity.id
_entity.type
_entity.pdbx_description
1 polymer ?
#
loop_
_entity_poly.entity_id
_entity_poly.type
_entity_poly.pdbx_seq_one_letter_code
_entity_poly.pdbx_strand_id
1 'polypeptide(L)'
;MKRIISVIILTAVLIGIMLSGPVSAVTAPAGNNLDLKEALEAAKTAFGFDTANLDFNSSYSETKYGKKLWYLNWNSKSGSGTSISITVDAATGEITNMYKWDNTTSTYGRIPKYSREEALKVAEALAKRLHPDKFKETELMDEYWNNIYRSYYGSDSYNFNFIRKVKGIDFQDNMIRFR
;
A
#
# COMPACT_ATOMS: atom_id res chain seq x y z
N MET A 1 13.48 -29.71 -13.92
CA MET A 1 14.33 -28.52 -13.65
C MET A 1 13.57 -27.19 -13.64
N LYS A 2 12.44 -27.02 -14.35
CA LYS A 2 11.68 -25.74 -14.36
C LYS A 2 10.86 -25.46 -13.07
N ARG A 3 10.46 -26.49 -12.32
CA ARG A 3 9.69 -26.35 -11.07
C ARG A 3 10.52 -25.94 -9.85
N ILE A 4 11.82 -26.21 -9.84
CA ILE A 4 12.71 -25.92 -8.71
C ILE A 4 13.22 -24.47 -8.77
N ILE A 5 13.40 -23.91 -9.98
CA ILE A 5 13.77 -22.51 -10.18
C ILE A 5 12.64 -21.56 -9.73
N SER A 6 11.37 -21.96 -9.91
CA SER A 6 10.21 -21.17 -9.44
C SER A 6 10.09 -21.11 -7.90
N VAL A 7 10.55 -22.13 -7.18
CA VAL A 7 10.49 -22.16 -5.71
C VAL A 7 11.58 -21.25 -5.10
N ILE A 8 12.76 -21.17 -5.72
CA ILE A 8 13.88 -20.36 -5.22
C ILE A 8 13.62 -18.86 -5.39
N ILE A 9 12.92 -18.44 -6.45
CA ILE A 9 12.52 -17.02 -6.64
C ILE A 9 11.42 -16.62 -5.67
N LEU A 10 10.49 -17.52 -5.32
CA LEU A 10 9.42 -17.26 -4.35
C LEU A 10 9.98 -17.04 -2.93
N THR A 11 11.00 -17.82 -2.54
CA THR A 11 11.71 -17.59 -1.27
C THR A 11 12.49 -16.28 -1.24
N ALA A 12 13.08 -15.83 -2.35
CA ALA A 12 13.82 -14.57 -2.38
C ALA A 12 12.92 -13.33 -2.22
N VAL A 13 11.66 -13.39 -2.69
CA VAL A 13 10.69 -12.29 -2.49
C VAL A 13 10.10 -12.31 -1.07
N LEU A 14 9.86 -13.49 -0.48
CA LEU A 14 9.41 -13.59 0.92
C LEU A 14 10.51 -13.16 1.92
N ILE A 15 11.78 -13.41 1.62
CA ILE A 15 12.89 -13.04 2.52
C ILE A 15 13.17 -11.53 2.48
N GLY A 16 12.92 -10.86 1.35
CA GLY A 16 13.08 -9.40 1.24
C GLY A 16 12.10 -8.59 2.10
N ILE A 17 10.94 -9.16 2.46
CA ILE A 17 9.89 -8.47 3.25
C ILE A 17 10.05 -8.76 4.75
N MET A 18 10.73 -9.85 5.14
CA MET A 18 10.86 -10.29 6.53
C MET A 18 12.07 -9.70 7.28
N LEU A 19 13.02 -9.08 6.57
CA LEU A 19 14.28 -8.58 7.16
C LEU A 19 14.29 -7.08 7.50
N SER A 20 13.23 -6.35 7.20
CA SER A 20 13.00 -5.06 7.85
C SER A 20 12.18 -5.32 9.10
N GLY A 21 12.75 -5.04 10.28
CA GLY A 21 11.96 -4.86 11.50
C GLY A 21 10.88 -3.79 11.29
N PRO A 22 10.08 -3.43 12.32
CA PRO A 22 9.21 -2.26 12.18
C PRO A 22 10.09 -1.12 11.70
N VAL A 23 9.89 -0.71 10.44
CA VAL A 23 10.48 0.53 9.95
C VAL A 23 9.82 1.53 10.87
N SER A 24 10.58 2.08 11.81
CA SER A 24 10.20 3.31 12.47
C SER A 24 9.90 4.25 11.32
N ALA A 25 8.62 4.47 11.05
CA ALA A 25 8.19 5.56 10.19
C ALA A 25 9.02 6.76 10.64
N VAL A 26 9.47 7.60 9.71
CA VAL A 26 10.07 8.88 10.08
C VAL A 26 8.99 9.60 10.90
N THR A 27 9.09 9.46 12.23
CA THR A 27 8.10 9.99 13.15
C THR A 27 8.38 11.48 13.20
N ALA A 28 7.32 12.26 13.08
CA ALA A 28 7.37 13.69 13.29
C ALA A 28 8.22 13.99 14.55
N PRO A 29 9.23 14.88 14.48
CA PRO A 29 9.90 15.34 15.69
C PRO A 29 8.84 15.82 16.68
N ALA A 30 8.91 15.35 17.93
CA ALA A 30 7.88 15.63 18.93
C ALA A 30 7.55 17.14 18.98
N GLY A 31 6.35 17.50 18.50
CA GLY A 31 5.84 18.88 18.48
C GLY A 31 5.83 19.59 17.12
N ASN A 32 6.47 19.06 16.07
CA ASN A 32 6.51 19.67 14.73
C ASN A 32 5.98 18.72 13.65
N ASN A 33 5.19 19.24 12.70
CA ASN A 33 4.75 18.45 11.55
C ASN A 33 5.95 18.14 10.63
N LEU A 34 5.90 17.00 9.94
CA LEU A 34 6.87 16.63 8.92
C LEU A 34 6.94 17.72 7.84
N ASP A 35 8.15 18.07 7.46
CA ASP A 35 8.39 18.83 6.23
C ASP A 35 8.28 17.93 4.98
N LEU A 36 8.41 18.53 3.79
CA LEU A 36 8.32 17.80 2.52
C LEU A 36 9.39 16.69 2.40
N LYS A 37 10.60 16.94 2.91
CA LYS A 37 11.70 15.99 2.82
C LYS A 37 11.43 14.78 3.71
N GLU A 38 10.98 15.01 4.94
CA GLU A 38 10.61 13.94 5.87
C GLU A 38 9.43 13.11 5.34
N ALA A 39 8.41 13.78 4.76
CA ALA A 39 7.29 13.08 4.13
C ALA A 39 7.72 12.23 2.92
N LEU A 40 8.66 12.72 2.11
CA LEU A 40 9.26 11.97 1.01
C LEU A 40 10.01 10.72 1.48
N GLU A 41 10.81 10.85 2.54
CA GLU A 41 11.54 9.73 3.11
C GLU A 41 10.60 8.69 3.72
N ALA A 42 9.55 9.11 4.41
CA ALA A 42 8.49 8.21 4.90
C ALA A 42 7.84 7.42 3.75
N ALA A 43 7.47 8.09 2.66
CA ALA A 43 6.84 7.46 1.50
C ALA A 43 7.76 6.45 0.80
N LYS A 44 9.03 6.80 0.56
CA LYS A 44 10.01 5.91 -0.07
C LYS A 44 10.31 4.68 0.78
N THR A 45 10.46 4.88 2.09
CA THR A 45 10.72 3.78 3.03
C THR A 45 9.51 2.87 3.17
N ALA A 46 8.30 3.41 3.04
CA ALA A 46 7.07 2.62 3.12
C ALA A 46 6.92 1.62 1.96
N PHE A 47 7.23 1.99 0.72
CA PHE A 47 6.88 1.17 -0.45
C PHE A 47 8.02 0.77 -1.37
N GLY A 48 9.17 1.46 -1.35
CA GLY A 48 10.29 1.17 -2.25
C GLY A 48 9.88 1.14 -3.72
N PHE A 49 9.76 2.32 -4.35
CA PHE A 49 9.36 2.44 -5.75
C PHE A 49 10.38 3.25 -6.57
N ASP A 50 10.49 2.92 -7.85
CA ASP A 50 11.35 3.64 -8.78
C ASP A 50 10.65 4.89 -9.31
N THR A 51 11.39 6.00 -9.36
CA THR A 51 10.94 7.30 -9.82
C THR A 51 11.79 7.87 -10.96
N ALA A 52 12.73 7.11 -11.52
CA ALA A 52 13.71 7.62 -12.49
C ALA A 52 13.07 8.34 -13.70
N ASN A 53 11.96 7.81 -14.20
CA ASN A 53 11.25 8.33 -15.37
C ASN A 53 9.96 9.09 -15.04
N LEU A 54 9.79 9.49 -13.78
CA LEU A 54 8.61 10.20 -13.31
C LEU A 54 8.95 11.65 -12.93
N ASP A 55 8.05 12.57 -13.23
CA ASP A 55 8.07 13.94 -12.73
C ASP A 55 7.35 14.01 -11.38
N PHE A 56 8.04 14.61 -10.42
CA PHE A 56 7.54 14.77 -9.06
C PHE A 56 6.82 16.11 -8.87
N ASN A 57 5.68 16.07 -8.19
CA ASN A 57 5.05 17.26 -7.61
C ASN A 57 4.49 16.94 -6.22
N SER A 58 4.32 17.99 -5.41
CA SER A 58 3.75 17.86 -4.07
C SER A 58 2.82 19.02 -3.75
N SER A 59 1.88 18.75 -2.84
CA SER A 59 1.07 19.80 -2.20
C SER A 59 0.84 19.48 -0.73
N TYR A 60 0.55 20.51 0.05
CA TYR A 60 0.20 20.41 1.46
C TYR A 60 -1.22 20.95 1.67
N SER A 61 -2.01 20.28 2.51
CA SER A 61 -3.35 20.74 2.86
C SER A 61 -3.65 20.46 4.33
N GLU A 62 -4.42 21.35 4.95
CA GLU A 62 -5.07 21.10 6.21
C GLU A 62 -6.58 20.96 5.97
N THR A 63 -7.12 19.80 6.34
CA THR A 63 -8.55 19.53 6.22
C THR A 63 -9.33 20.34 7.25
N LYS A 64 -10.63 20.50 7.03
CA LYS A 64 -11.55 21.11 8.00
C LYS A 64 -11.58 20.44 9.39
N TYR A 65 -11.05 19.23 9.51
CA TYR A 65 -10.94 18.47 10.76
C TYR A 65 -9.54 18.52 11.38
N GLY A 66 -8.66 19.41 10.90
CA GLY A 66 -7.30 19.60 11.43
C GLY A 66 -6.29 18.54 11.00
N LYS A 67 -6.67 17.62 10.10
CA LYS A 67 -5.70 16.70 9.48
C LYS A 67 -4.79 17.45 8.52
N LYS A 68 -3.49 17.35 8.75
CA LYS A 68 -2.43 17.96 7.93
C LYS A 68 -1.83 16.91 7.03
N LEU A 69 -1.89 17.11 5.72
CA LEU A 69 -1.61 16.08 4.73
C LEU A 69 -0.62 16.59 3.70
N TRP A 70 0.44 15.81 3.48
CA TRP A 70 1.27 15.91 2.29
C TRP A 70 0.73 14.98 1.21
N TYR A 71 0.49 15.53 0.03
CA TYR A 71 0.19 14.77 -1.18
C TYR A 71 1.43 14.76 -2.06
N LEU A 72 1.95 13.57 -2.31
CA LEU A 72 3.18 13.33 -3.07
C LEU A 72 2.80 12.59 -4.34
N ASN A 73 3.10 13.16 -5.50
CA ASN A 73 2.70 12.60 -6.79
C ASN A 73 3.89 12.46 -7.73
N TRP A 74 3.94 11.34 -8.44
CA TRP A 74 4.89 11.05 -9.50
C TRP A 74 4.13 10.65 -10.75
N ASN A 75 4.39 11.32 -11.87
CA ASN A 75 3.70 11.08 -13.14
C ASN A 75 4.69 10.84 -14.27
N SER A 76 4.34 9.98 -15.23
CA SER A 76 5.20 9.72 -16.40
C SER A 76 5.53 10.99 -17.19
N LYS A 77 6.81 11.19 -17.50
CA LYS A 77 7.34 12.31 -18.30
C LYS A 77 6.83 12.33 -19.74
N SER A 78 6.55 11.17 -20.32
CA SER A 78 6.23 11.00 -21.74
C SER A 78 4.73 10.88 -22.01
N GLY A 79 3.87 11.16 -21.03
CA GLY A 79 2.41 11.00 -21.14
C GLY A 79 1.92 9.55 -21.20
N SER A 80 2.83 8.59 -21.40
CA SER A 80 2.57 7.15 -21.32
C SER A 80 2.88 6.61 -19.93
N GLY A 81 1.83 6.45 -19.12
CA GLY A 81 1.58 5.15 -18.53
C GLY A 81 2.30 4.73 -17.25
N THR A 82 2.50 5.62 -16.28
CA THR A 82 2.55 5.26 -14.85
C THR A 82 2.26 6.52 -14.01
N SER A 83 1.48 6.39 -12.95
CA SER A 83 1.38 7.42 -11.91
C SER A 83 1.40 6.79 -10.52
N ILE A 84 2.02 7.49 -9.57
CA ILE A 84 2.07 7.10 -8.17
C ILE A 84 1.60 8.30 -7.35
N SER A 85 0.69 8.08 -6.42
CA SER A 85 0.23 9.09 -5.46
C SER A 85 0.28 8.52 -4.06
N ILE A 86 0.93 9.23 -3.14
CA ILE A 86 1.06 8.84 -1.73
C ILE A 86 0.63 10.01 -0.86
N THR A 87 -0.21 9.74 0.14
CA THR A 87 -0.63 10.74 1.12
C THR A 87 -0.05 10.42 2.48
N VAL A 88 0.63 11.40 3.09
CA VAL A 88 1.27 11.28 4.40
C VAL A 88 0.59 12.23 5.38
N ASP A 89 0.18 11.72 6.53
CA ASP A 89 -0.26 12.55 7.67
C ASP A 89 0.97 13.24 8.27
N ALA A 90 1.04 14.56 8.12
CA ALA A 90 2.21 15.35 8.50
C ALA A 90 2.43 15.40 10.02
N ALA A 91 1.40 15.15 10.84
CA ALA A 91 1.56 15.16 12.30
C ALA A 91 2.16 13.84 12.82
N THR A 92 1.99 12.75 12.08
CA THR A 92 2.30 11.39 12.56
C THR A 92 3.31 10.65 11.68
N GLY A 93 3.50 11.06 10.44
CA GLY A 93 4.25 10.33 9.42
C GLY A 93 3.50 9.12 8.84
N GLU A 94 2.24 8.91 9.24
CA GLU A 94 1.45 7.78 8.76
C GLU A 94 1.08 7.92 7.28
N ILE A 95 1.29 6.85 6.51
CA ILE A 95 0.74 6.78 5.16
C ILE A 95 -0.77 6.55 5.25
N THR A 96 -1.55 7.45 4.69
CA THR A 96 -3.03 7.35 4.70
C THR A 96 -3.58 6.87 3.35
N ASN A 97 -2.80 7.00 2.28
CA ASN A 97 -3.16 6.51 0.97
C ASN A 97 -1.89 6.19 0.14
N MET A 98 -1.95 5.10 -0.63
CA MET A 98 -1.01 4.81 -1.71
C MET A 98 -1.83 4.36 -2.91
N TYR A 99 -1.58 4.98 -4.05
CA TYR A 99 -2.16 4.61 -5.33
C TYR A 99 -1.04 4.51 -6.37
N LYS A 100 -1.06 3.43 -7.16
CA LYS A 100 -0.26 3.30 -8.37
C LYS A 100 -1.15 2.93 -9.54
N TRP A 101 -1.04 3.69 -10.61
CA TRP A 101 -1.59 3.36 -11.91
C TRP A 101 -0.46 3.02 -12.87
N ASP A 102 -0.68 2.02 -13.71
CA ASP A 102 0.26 1.61 -14.75
C ASP A 102 -0.55 1.30 -16.00
N ASN A 103 -0.22 1.96 -17.11
CA ASN A 103 -0.91 1.76 -18.40
C ASN A 103 -0.05 0.92 -19.36
N THR A 104 0.94 0.21 -18.85
CA THR A 104 1.57 -0.85 -19.65
C THR A 104 0.48 -1.84 -20.04
N THR A 105 0.34 -2.09 -21.35
CA THR A 105 -0.62 -3.05 -21.92
C THR A 105 -0.37 -4.43 -21.32
N SER A 106 -0.97 -4.66 -20.17
CA SER A 106 -0.77 -5.86 -19.39
C SER A 106 -1.66 -6.91 -20.01
N THR A 107 -1.06 -7.87 -20.69
CA THR A 107 -1.75 -9.10 -21.08
C THR A 107 -1.91 -9.92 -19.81
N TYR A 108 -2.91 -9.56 -19.01
CA TYR A 108 -3.20 -10.27 -17.78
C TYR A 108 -3.51 -11.72 -18.14
N GLY A 109 -2.68 -12.63 -17.63
CA GLY A 109 -2.91 -14.05 -17.80
C GLY A 109 -4.28 -14.41 -17.22
N ARG A 110 -5.01 -15.32 -17.88
CA ARG A 110 -6.27 -15.86 -17.34
C ARG A 110 -6.09 -16.60 -16.01
N ILE A 111 -4.84 -16.88 -15.64
CA ILE A 111 -4.44 -17.52 -14.39
C ILE A 111 -3.52 -16.53 -13.65
N PRO A 112 -3.90 -16.09 -12.45
CA PRO A 112 -3.05 -15.23 -11.62
C PRO A 112 -1.72 -15.89 -11.30
N LYS A 113 -0.66 -15.10 -11.24
CA LYS A 113 0.67 -15.58 -10.83
C LYS A 113 0.71 -15.97 -9.35
N TYR A 114 -0.10 -15.32 -8.52
CA TYR A 114 -0.19 -15.55 -7.08
C TYR A 114 -1.62 -15.91 -6.70
N SER A 115 -1.77 -16.81 -5.74
CA SER A 115 -3.05 -17.13 -5.10
C SER A 115 -3.56 -15.97 -4.25
N ARG A 116 -4.86 -15.98 -3.94
CA ARG A 116 -5.46 -15.02 -3.01
C ARG A 116 -4.81 -15.13 -1.63
N GLU A 117 -4.50 -16.34 -1.18
CA GLU A 117 -3.90 -16.61 0.12
C GLU A 117 -2.48 -16.07 0.23
N GLU A 118 -1.69 -16.15 -0.85
CA GLU A 118 -0.37 -15.53 -0.92
C GLU A 118 -0.48 -14.00 -0.92
N ALA A 119 -1.41 -13.43 -1.68
CA ALA A 119 -1.63 -11.99 -1.71
C ALA A 119 -2.15 -11.45 -0.36
N LEU A 120 -3.00 -12.21 0.33
CA LEU A 120 -3.51 -11.85 1.66
C LEU A 120 -2.36 -11.74 2.68
N LYS A 121 -1.44 -12.70 2.69
CA LYS A 121 -0.27 -12.66 3.60
C LYS A 121 0.59 -11.41 3.36
N VAL A 122 0.73 -10.98 2.11
CA VAL A 122 1.45 -9.74 1.77
C VAL A 122 0.69 -8.52 2.29
N ALA A 123 -0.63 -8.48 2.11
CA ALA A 123 -1.48 -7.39 2.60
C ALA A 123 -1.44 -7.28 4.14
N GLU A 124 -1.54 -8.41 4.86
CA GLU A 124 -1.45 -8.44 6.33
C GLU A 124 -0.07 -7.98 6.82
N ALA A 125 1.01 -8.44 6.19
CA ALA A 125 2.36 -8.02 6.54
C ALA A 125 2.55 -6.51 6.34
N LEU A 126 2.03 -5.98 5.23
CA LEU A 126 2.09 -4.55 4.92
C LEU A 126 1.27 -3.72 5.92
N ALA A 127 0.04 -4.15 6.22
CA ALA A 127 -0.83 -3.49 7.21
C ALA A 127 -0.19 -3.47 8.60
N LYS A 128 0.35 -4.61 9.04
CA LYS A 128 1.05 -4.74 10.32
C LYS A 128 2.29 -3.85 10.39
N ARG A 129 3.00 -3.68 9.27
CA ARG A 129 4.20 -2.83 9.21
C ARG A 129 3.86 -1.34 9.23
N LEU A 130 2.84 -0.91 8.48
CA LEU A 130 2.50 0.51 8.34
C LEU A 130 1.62 1.02 9.48
N HIS A 131 0.72 0.20 10.00
CA HIS A 131 -0.25 0.58 11.04
C HIS A 131 -0.39 -0.52 12.11
N PRO A 132 0.68 -0.88 12.82
CA PRO A 132 0.69 -2.00 13.76
C PRO A 132 -0.41 -1.91 14.82
N ASP A 133 -0.68 -0.71 15.35
CA ASP A 133 -1.67 -0.54 16.42
C ASP A 133 -3.10 -0.55 15.90
N LYS A 134 -3.36 0.08 14.74
CA LYS A 134 -4.69 0.04 14.12
C LYS A 134 -5.03 -1.36 13.64
N PHE A 135 -4.07 -2.06 13.04
CA PHE A 135 -4.29 -3.39 12.48
C PHE A 135 -4.68 -4.44 13.54
N LYS A 136 -4.19 -4.33 14.78
CA LYS A 136 -4.59 -5.21 15.90
C LYS A 136 -6.09 -5.15 16.21
N GLU A 137 -6.74 -4.03 15.88
CA GLU A 137 -8.18 -3.83 16.09
C GLU A 137 -9.01 -4.18 14.84
N THR A 138 -8.40 -4.77 13.81
CA THR A 138 -9.09 -5.08 12.56
C THR A 138 -9.32 -6.57 12.37
N GLU A 139 -10.39 -6.92 11.68
CA GLU A 139 -10.64 -8.26 11.15
C GLU A 139 -10.81 -8.21 9.62
N LEU A 140 -10.36 -9.25 8.92
CA LEU A 140 -10.60 -9.39 7.49
C LEU A 140 -12.11 -9.57 7.26
N MET A 141 -12.72 -8.71 6.46
CA MET A 141 -14.11 -8.89 6.03
C MET A 141 -14.16 -9.98 4.96
N ASP A 142 -14.69 -11.17 5.25
CA ASP A 142 -14.77 -12.25 4.26
C ASP A 142 -16.12 -12.32 3.50
N GLU A 143 -16.08 -12.98 2.35
CA GLU A 143 -17.19 -13.52 1.54
C GLU A 143 -17.93 -12.64 0.51
N TYR A 144 -18.42 -11.42 0.78
CA TYR A 144 -19.24 -10.69 -0.21
C TYR A 144 -18.52 -9.61 -1.04
N TRP A 145 -17.48 -8.96 -0.48
CA TRP A 145 -16.78 -7.85 -1.13
C TRP A 145 -15.41 -8.24 -1.73
N ASN A 146 -14.79 -9.30 -1.22
CA ASN A 146 -13.43 -9.71 -1.58
C ASN A 146 -13.36 -10.83 -2.65
N ASN A 147 -14.51 -11.35 -3.09
CA ASN A 147 -14.60 -12.59 -3.86
C ASN A 147 -14.70 -12.41 -5.37
N ILE A 148 -14.70 -11.17 -5.87
CA ILE A 148 -14.77 -10.97 -7.32
C ILE A 148 -13.35 -10.95 -7.88
N TYR A 149 -12.76 -12.13 -8.05
CA TYR A 149 -11.79 -12.32 -9.12
C TYR A 149 -12.53 -11.98 -10.43
N ARG A 150 -12.41 -10.73 -10.89
CA ARG A 150 -13.00 -10.26 -12.14
C ARG A 150 -12.14 -10.74 -13.31
N SER A 151 -12.07 -12.05 -13.50
CA SER A 151 -11.47 -12.68 -14.68
C SER A 151 -12.01 -12.09 -15.98
N TYR A 152 -13.30 -11.70 -15.99
CA TYR A 152 -13.99 -11.15 -17.15
C TYR A 152 -13.37 -9.83 -17.67
N TYR A 153 -12.69 -9.07 -16.82
CA TYR A 153 -12.02 -7.81 -17.21
C TYR A 153 -10.49 -7.95 -17.33
N GLY A 154 -9.96 -9.18 -17.22
CA GLY A 154 -8.53 -9.42 -17.26
C GLY A 154 -7.79 -8.67 -16.16
N SER A 155 -8.16 -8.85 -14.89
CA SER A 155 -7.40 -8.32 -13.75
C SER A 155 -6.93 -9.47 -12.86
N ASP A 156 -5.66 -9.49 -12.52
CA ASP A 156 -5.03 -10.43 -11.59
C ASP A 156 -4.95 -9.87 -10.15
N SER A 157 -5.76 -8.86 -9.83
CA SER A 157 -5.75 -8.17 -8.54
C SER A 157 -6.82 -8.71 -7.58
N TYR A 158 -6.48 -8.76 -6.28
CA TYR A 158 -7.35 -9.18 -5.20
C TYR A 158 -7.66 -7.98 -4.31
N ASN A 159 -8.88 -7.91 -3.79
CA ASN A 159 -9.28 -6.87 -2.84
C ASN A 159 -9.30 -7.45 -1.44
N PHE A 160 -8.69 -6.73 -0.49
CA PHE A 160 -8.72 -7.07 0.94
C PHE A 160 -9.16 -5.86 1.74
N ASN A 161 -10.15 -6.06 2.61
CA ASN A 161 -10.68 -5.05 3.50
C ASN A 161 -10.55 -5.55 4.95
N PHE A 162 -9.74 -4.86 5.74
CA PHE A 162 -9.58 -5.11 7.17
C PHE A 162 -10.37 -4.06 7.93
N ILE A 163 -11.55 -4.42 8.44
CA ILE A 163 -12.46 -3.51 9.13
C ILE A 163 -12.14 -3.45 10.61
N ARG A 164 -12.14 -2.25 11.19
CA ARG A 164 -11.99 -2.09 12.63
C ARG A 164 -13.20 -2.67 13.36
N LYS A 165 -12.94 -3.50 14.37
CA LYS A 165 -13.96 -4.13 15.21
C LYS A 165 -13.68 -3.86 16.69
N VAL A 166 -14.63 -3.21 17.36
CA VAL A 166 -14.55 -2.94 18.81
C VAL A 166 -15.71 -3.64 19.49
N LYS A 167 -15.42 -4.57 20.41
CA LYS A 167 -16.44 -5.38 21.12
C LYS A 167 -17.42 -6.09 20.18
N GLY A 168 -16.93 -6.59 19.05
CA GLY A 168 -17.75 -7.30 18.07
C GLY A 168 -18.54 -6.39 17.10
N ILE A 169 -18.44 -5.06 17.25
CA ILE A 169 -19.15 -4.09 16.41
C ILE A 169 -18.21 -3.56 15.32
N ASP A 170 -18.67 -3.62 14.07
CA ASP A 170 -17.96 -3.11 12.90
C ASP A 170 -18.01 -1.58 12.81
N PHE A 171 -16.87 -0.96 12.56
CA PHE A 171 -16.76 0.47 12.29
C PHE A 171 -16.55 0.67 10.79
N GLN A 172 -17.66 0.77 10.05
CA GLN A 172 -17.71 0.77 8.58
C GLN A 172 -16.80 1.82 7.90
N ASP A 173 -16.60 2.98 8.53
CA ASP A 173 -15.73 4.04 7.99
C ASP A 173 -14.24 3.89 8.37
N ASN A 174 -13.89 2.90 9.20
CA ASN A 174 -12.52 2.63 9.63
C ASN A 174 -12.05 1.27 9.11
N MET A 175 -11.37 1.28 7.96
CA MET A 175 -10.76 0.08 7.40
C MET A 175 -9.39 0.35 6.78
N ILE A 176 -8.56 -0.68 6.74
CA ILE A 176 -7.36 -0.72 5.90
C ILE A 176 -7.70 -1.53 4.65
N ARG A 177 -7.48 -0.94 3.47
CA ARG A 177 -7.87 -1.54 2.18
C ARG A 177 -6.67 -1.74 1.26
N PHE A 178 -6.64 -2.88 0.58
CA PHE A 178 -5.69 -3.21 -0.48
C PHE A 178 -6.42 -3.65 -1.73
N ARG A 179 -5.85 -3.34 -2.91
CA ARG A 179 -6.35 -3.69 -4.23
C ARG A 179 -5.21 -3.98 -5.20
#